data_AF-A0A923MEI9-F1
#
_entry.id   AF-A0A923MEI9-F1
#
_cell.length_a   1.000
_cell.length_b   1.000
_cell.length_c   1.000
_cell.angle_alpha   90.00
_cell.angle_beta   90.00
_cell.angle_gamma   90.00
#
_symmetry.space_group_name_H-M   'P 1'
#
loop_
_entity.id
_entity.type
_entity.pdbx_description
1 polymer ?
#
loop_
_entity_poly.entity_id
_entity_poly.type
_entity_poly.pdbx_seq_one_letter_code
_entity_poly.pdbx_strand_id
1 'polypeptide(L)'
;MRHAILGACLCLVAQWCAAAQGTSLEDAARDALAQKKYAQVIALYEPSIVAGDALGDLAHYRRAIAFNQLSRPLEAWQALSKAIAANPAGTFASSRARLDDLKASILARCAEAGHDGCEVAIERGAGPAPTQPTSGEPPAAAAVRLADAAPQTASVESKPVLEGGLPATPQPRAAPTAAIEVSKAGDSTNGVLLLLVGITLAVASWQAWMTHRRDRRFPAGQHGLERLRDDVGAMLLHLAAAGHDSSLRSRLQELLPLLEQEAGRSAYRSTGDGKVLIPADQKATAMAQHLARNPPDALSSPPGDIEALFRRPAR
;
A
#
# COMPACT_ATOMS: atom_id res chain seq x y z
N MET A 1 12.41 38.73 5.80
CA MET A 1 11.91 38.05 4.58
C MET A 1 12.55 36.70 4.31
N ARG A 2 13.86 36.48 4.52
CA ARG A 2 14.52 35.17 4.27
C ARG A 2 13.99 33.99 5.12
N HIS A 3 13.55 34.22 6.36
CA HIS A 3 12.97 33.17 7.20
C HIS A 3 11.54 32.75 6.81
N ALA A 4 10.78 33.63 6.14
CA ALA A 4 9.42 33.30 5.67
C ALA A 4 9.46 32.38 4.43
N ILE A 5 10.48 32.54 3.59
CA ILE A 5 10.67 31.72 2.38
C ILE A 5 11.14 30.30 2.74
N LEU A 6 12.01 30.16 3.74
CA LEU A 6 12.48 28.86 4.22
C LEU A 6 11.36 28.03 4.89
N GLY A 7 10.45 28.69 5.63
CA GLY A 7 9.28 28.03 6.22
C GLY A 7 8.29 27.52 5.16
N ALA A 8 8.03 28.31 4.12
CA ALA A 8 7.14 27.91 3.03
C ALA A 8 7.70 26.73 2.20
N CYS A 9 9.02 26.68 1.98
CA CYS A 9 9.66 25.55 1.28
C CYS A 9 9.61 24.24 2.09
N LEU A 10 9.76 24.28 3.42
CA LEU A 10 9.69 23.08 4.27
C LEU A 10 8.27 22.47 4.31
N CYS A 11 7.22 23.29 4.30
CA CYS A 11 5.84 22.81 4.28
C CYS A 11 5.48 22.13 2.94
N LEU A 12 5.97 22.65 1.80
CA LEU A 12 5.74 22.07 0.48
C LEU A 12 6.43 20.71 0.29
N VAL A 13 7.64 20.53 0.83
CA VAL A 13 8.34 19.23 0.78
C VAL A 13 7.64 18.19 1.68
N ALA A 14 7.14 18.58 2.85
CA ALA A 14 6.38 17.69 3.72
C ALA A 14 5.05 17.22 3.09
N GLN A 15 4.35 18.09 2.37
CA GLN A 15 3.13 17.73 1.64
C GLN A 15 3.39 16.85 0.42
N TRP A 16 4.54 17.00 -0.26
CA TRP A 16 4.95 16.09 -1.33
C TRP A 16 5.39 14.71 -0.83
N CYS A 17 6.01 14.61 0.35
CA CYS A 17 6.33 13.31 0.96
C CYS A 17 5.09 12.54 1.42
N ALA A 18 4.00 13.21 1.80
CA ALA A 18 2.75 12.55 2.20
C ALA A 18 1.91 12.05 1.02
N ALA A 19 1.98 12.72 -0.15
CA ALA A 19 1.20 12.34 -1.33
C ALA A 19 1.87 11.27 -2.22
N ALA A 20 3.18 11.04 -2.06
CA ALA A 20 3.93 10.07 -2.87
C ALA A 20 3.89 8.62 -2.33
N GLN A 21 3.40 8.41 -1.09
CA GLN A 21 3.07 7.08 -0.59
C GLN A 21 1.62 6.75 -0.95
N GLY A 22 1.30 6.79 -2.24
CA GLY A 22 0.14 6.06 -2.72
C GLY A 22 0.41 4.59 -2.39
N THR A 23 -0.15 4.10 -1.29
CA THR A 23 -0.09 2.68 -0.94
C THR A 23 -0.49 1.94 -2.20
N SER A 24 0.41 1.10 -2.72
CA SER A 24 0.11 0.38 -3.95
C SER A 24 -1.23 -0.34 -3.74
N LEU A 25 -2.03 -0.49 -4.79
CA LEU A 25 -3.32 -1.18 -4.70
C LEU A 25 -3.16 -2.55 -4.00
N GLU A 26 -2.02 -3.20 -4.23
CA GLU A 26 -1.57 -4.41 -3.57
C GLU A 26 -1.34 -4.25 -2.05
N ASP A 27 -0.66 -3.19 -1.60
CA ASP A 27 -0.48 -2.91 -0.17
C ASP A 27 -1.83 -2.64 0.52
N ALA A 28 -2.69 -1.82 -0.11
CA ALA A 28 -4.02 -1.54 0.42
C ALA A 28 -4.88 -2.82 0.53
N ALA A 29 -4.82 -3.69 -0.48
CA ALA A 29 -5.52 -4.97 -0.45
C ALA A 29 -4.94 -5.93 0.61
N ARG A 30 -3.62 -5.95 0.78
CA ARG A 30 -2.96 -6.73 1.83
C ARG A 30 -3.38 -6.25 3.23
N ASP A 31 -3.41 -4.95 3.45
CA ASP A 31 -3.76 -4.35 4.73
C ASP A 31 -5.24 -4.56 5.05
N ALA A 32 -6.12 -4.42 4.03
CA ALA A 32 -7.53 -4.75 4.17
C ALA A 32 -7.76 -6.23 4.51
N LEU A 33 -7.01 -7.16 3.89
CA LEU A 33 -7.04 -8.58 4.25
C LEU A 33 -6.57 -8.82 5.69
N ALA A 34 -5.48 -8.19 6.12
CA ALA A 34 -4.98 -8.30 7.49
C ALA A 34 -6.00 -7.81 8.53
N GLN A 35 -6.79 -6.79 8.17
CA GLN A 35 -7.87 -6.24 8.98
C GLN A 35 -9.20 -7.02 8.84
N LYS A 36 -9.22 -8.14 8.12
CA LYS A 36 -10.43 -8.94 7.81
C LYS A 36 -11.54 -8.16 7.11
N LYS A 37 -11.20 -7.08 6.40
CA LYS A 37 -12.14 -6.25 5.63
C LYS A 37 -12.34 -6.84 4.23
N TYR A 38 -12.92 -8.03 4.14
CA TYR A 38 -12.97 -8.81 2.90
C TYR A 38 -13.77 -8.12 1.77
N ALA A 39 -14.87 -7.45 2.10
CA ALA A 39 -15.64 -6.68 1.10
C ALA A 39 -14.80 -5.53 0.49
N GLN A 40 -13.95 -4.89 1.30
CA GLN A 40 -13.06 -3.83 0.84
C GLN A 40 -12.00 -4.38 -0.13
N VAL A 41 -11.46 -5.57 0.14
CA VAL A 41 -10.50 -6.23 -0.77
C VAL A 41 -11.10 -6.43 -2.15
N ILE A 42 -12.36 -6.86 -2.23
CA ILE A 42 -13.06 -7.03 -3.50
C ILE A 42 -13.25 -5.68 -4.19
N ALA A 43 -13.73 -4.68 -3.46
CA ALA A 43 -13.97 -3.33 -3.98
C ALA A 43 -12.69 -2.64 -4.49
N LEU A 44 -11.53 -2.91 -3.89
CA LEU A 44 -10.24 -2.37 -4.33
C LEU A 44 -9.85 -2.85 -5.74
N TYR A 45 -10.21 -4.09 -6.10
CA TYR A 45 -9.85 -4.68 -7.39
C TYR A 45 -10.91 -4.46 -8.47
N GLU A 46 -12.14 -4.10 -8.09
CA GLU A 46 -13.26 -3.94 -9.03
C GLU A 46 -13.00 -2.91 -10.15
N PRO A 47 -12.42 -1.73 -9.87
CA PRO A 47 -12.13 -0.74 -10.92
C PRO A 47 -11.22 -1.28 -12.03
N SER A 48 -10.17 -2.03 -11.67
CA SER A 48 -9.25 -2.63 -12.63
C SER A 48 -9.93 -3.69 -13.50
N ILE A 49 -10.89 -4.43 -12.96
CA ILE A 49 -11.65 -5.44 -13.72
C ILE A 49 -12.57 -4.75 -14.72
N VAL A 50 -13.28 -3.72 -14.27
CA VAL A 50 -14.20 -2.94 -15.11
C VAL A 50 -13.45 -2.22 -16.21
N ALA A 51 -12.25 -1.70 -15.93
CA ALA A 51 -11.36 -1.10 -16.92
C ALA A 51 -10.76 -2.10 -17.92
N GLY A 52 -10.88 -3.41 -17.65
CA GLY A 52 -10.25 -4.47 -18.46
C GLY A 52 -8.74 -4.59 -18.22
N ASP A 53 -8.22 -4.00 -17.15
CA ASP A 53 -6.82 -4.12 -16.77
C ASP A 53 -6.51 -5.56 -16.36
N ALA A 54 -5.38 -6.08 -16.82
CA ALA A 54 -4.91 -7.40 -16.44
C ALA A 54 -4.52 -7.41 -14.95
N LEU A 55 -5.36 -8.03 -14.12
CA LEU A 55 -5.01 -8.31 -12.72
C LEU A 55 -3.89 -9.34 -12.65
N GLY A 56 -2.94 -9.11 -11.74
CA GLY A 56 -1.91 -10.09 -11.42
C GLY A 56 -2.47 -11.35 -10.75
N ASP A 57 -1.68 -12.42 -10.77
CA ASP A 57 -1.91 -13.67 -10.04
C ASP A 57 -2.19 -13.42 -8.54
N LEU A 58 -1.39 -12.56 -7.90
CA LEU A 58 -1.53 -12.21 -6.49
C LEU A 58 -2.86 -11.52 -6.17
N ALA A 59 -3.35 -10.65 -7.06
CA ALA A 59 -4.64 -9.99 -6.92
C ALA A 59 -5.79 -11.00 -6.96
N HIS A 60 -5.76 -11.92 -7.93
CA HIS A 60 -6.73 -13.01 -8.02
C HIS A 60 -6.71 -13.91 -6.79
N TYR A 61 -5.53 -14.24 -6.27
CA TYR A 61 -5.40 -15.03 -5.04
C TYR A 61 -6.01 -14.32 -3.82
N ARG A 62 -5.76 -13.03 -3.64
CA ARG A 62 -6.33 -12.25 -2.53
C ARG A 62 -7.84 -12.14 -2.62
N ARG A 63 -8.39 -11.99 -3.84
CA ARG A 63 -9.84 -12.04 -4.07
C ARG A 63 -10.42 -13.41 -3.72
N ALA A 64 -9.74 -14.51 -4.05
CA ALA A 64 -10.17 -15.85 -3.68
C ALA A 64 -10.29 -16.01 -2.15
N ILE A 65 -9.30 -15.51 -1.40
CA ILE A 65 -9.37 -15.47 0.08
C ILE A 65 -10.58 -14.66 0.55
N ALA A 66 -10.78 -13.46 0.01
CA ALA A 66 -11.87 -12.58 0.41
C ALA A 66 -13.25 -13.20 0.12
N PHE A 67 -13.47 -13.76 -1.07
CA PHE A 67 -14.71 -14.45 -1.42
C PHE A 67 -14.96 -15.69 -0.55
N ASN A 68 -13.92 -16.48 -0.28
CA ASN A 68 -14.04 -17.64 0.59
C ASN A 68 -14.53 -17.22 1.99
N GLN A 69 -13.93 -16.16 2.56
CA GLN A 69 -14.30 -15.65 3.88
C GLN A 69 -15.70 -15.03 3.93
N LEU A 70 -16.23 -14.54 2.81
CA LEU A 70 -17.60 -14.05 2.68
C LEU A 70 -18.61 -15.16 2.34
N SER A 71 -18.21 -16.43 2.41
CA SER A 71 -19.05 -17.58 2.07
C SER A 71 -19.62 -17.51 0.64
N ARG A 72 -18.78 -17.06 -0.30
CA ARG A 72 -19.05 -17.02 -1.74
C ARG A 72 -18.12 -18.00 -2.47
N PRO A 73 -18.36 -19.31 -2.33
CA PRO A 73 -17.36 -20.32 -2.69
C PRO A 73 -17.17 -20.46 -4.21
N LEU A 74 -18.20 -20.20 -5.01
CA LEU A 74 -18.09 -20.26 -6.47
C LEU A 74 -17.16 -19.16 -7.02
N GLU A 75 -17.33 -17.92 -6.56
CA GLU A 75 -16.48 -16.79 -6.94
C GLU A 75 -15.07 -16.92 -6.38
N ALA A 76 -14.94 -17.49 -5.18
CA ALA A 76 -13.64 -17.83 -4.61
C ALA A 76 -12.88 -18.81 -5.50
N TRP A 77 -13.56 -19.87 -5.97
CA TRP A 77 -12.99 -20.84 -6.89
C TRP A 77 -12.57 -20.20 -8.21
N GLN A 78 -13.44 -19.41 -8.85
CA GLN A 78 -13.12 -18.74 -10.11
C GLN A 78 -11.90 -17.81 -9.99
N ALA A 79 -11.81 -17.06 -8.89
CA ALA A 79 -10.66 -16.20 -8.63
C ALA A 79 -9.38 -17.02 -8.41
N LEU A 80 -9.46 -18.14 -7.67
CA LEU A 80 -8.31 -19.00 -7.43
C LEU A 80 -7.81 -19.66 -8.71
N SER A 81 -8.72 -20.15 -9.55
CA SER A 81 -8.39 -20.74 -10.86
C SER A 81 -7.67 -19.75 -11.77
N LYS A 82 -8.09 -18.47 -11.78
CA LYS A 82 -7.38 -17.40 -12.51
C LYS A 82 -5.99 -17.16 -11.96
N ALA A 83 -5.81 -17.17 -10.63
CA ALA A 83 -4.50 -17.02 -10.01
C ALA A 83 -3.54 -18.16 -10.41
N ILE A 84 -4.03 -19.41 -10.37
CA ILE A 84 -3.25 -20.60 -10.74
C ILE A 84 -2.93 -20.60 -12.25
N ALA A 85 -3.88 -20.20 -13.10
CA ALA A 85 -3.66 -20.11 -14.54
C ALA A 85 -2.57 -19.07 -14.88
N ALA A 86 -2.56 -17.92 -14.19
CA ALA A 86 -1.54 -16.90 -14.36
C ALA A 86 -0.17 -17.33 -13.79
N ASN A 87 -0.15 -18.13 -12.73
CA ASN A 87 1.07 -18.62 -12.11
C ASN A 87 0.90 -20.04 -11.54
N PRO A 88 1.17 -21.08 -12.35
CA PRO A 88 0.98 -22.48 -11.95
C PRO A 88 1.87 -22.92 -10.78
N ALA A 89 3.02 -22.26 -10.61
CA ALA A 89 3.95 -22.55 -9.51
C ALA A 89 3.42 -22.08 -8.15
N GLY A 90 2.37 -21.24 -8.12
CA GLY A 90 1.74 -20.80 -6.88
C GLY A 90 2.63 -19.92 -6.00
N THR A 91 3.60 -19.21 -6.59
CA THR A 91 4.58 -18.41 -5.81
C THR A 91 3.92 -17.29 -5.01
N PHE A 92 2.72 -16.84 -5.42
CA PHE A 92 1.89 -15.87 -4.70
C PHE A 92 1.39 -16.36 -3.33
N ALA A 93 1.28 -17.67 -3.11
CA ALA A 93 0.63 -18.24 -1.91
C ALA A 93 1.58 -18.41 -0.73
N SER A 94 2.84 -17.96 -0.81
CA SER A 94 3.94 -18.18 0.15
C SER A 94 4.34 -19.65 0.40
N SER A 95 3.43 -20.61 0.20
CA SER A 95 3.71 -22.05 0.21
C SER A 95 2.65 -22.82 -0.58
N ARG A 96 3.01 -24.01 -1.07
CA ARG A 96 2.07 -24.90 -1.77
C ARG A 96 0.99 -25.46 -0.85
N ALA A 97 1.35 -25.81 0.39
CA ALA A 97 0.41 -26.28 1.41
C ALA A 97 -0.75 -25.27 1.63
N ARG A 98 -0.42 -23.98 1.75
CA ARG A 98 -1.45 -22.93 1.92
C ARG A 98 -2.39 -22.80 0.73
N LEU A 99 -1.91 -23.06 -0.48
CA LEU A 99 -2.73 -23.08 -1.69
C LEU A 99 -3.69 -24.28 -1.67
N ASP A 100 -3.18 -25.47 -1.35
CA ASP A 100 -3.96 -26.70 -1.29
C ASP A 100 -5.02 -26.63 -0.16
N ASP A 101 -4.68 -26.06 1.00
CA ASP A 101 -5.62 -25.81 2.11
C ASP A 101 -6.76 -24.87 1.71
N LEU A 102 -6.44 -23.77 1.00
CA LEU A 102 -7.45 -22.84 0.52
C LEU A 102 -8.37 -23.51 -0.49
N LYS A 103 -7.81 -24.30 -1.42
CA LYS A 103 -8.58 -25.08 -2.38
C LYS A 103 -9.53 -26.04 -1.67
N ALA A 104 -9.03 -26.82 -0.71
CA ALA A 104 -9.85 -27.76 0.07
C ALA A 104 -10.98 -27.04 0.83
N SER A 105 -10.69 -25.90 1.46
CA SER A 105 -11.69 -25.09 2.16
C SER A 105 -12.80 -24.58 1.24
N ILE A 106 -12.46 -24.15 0.02
CA ILE A 106 -13.45 -23.67 -0.96
C ILE A 106 -14.34 -24.83 -1.42
N LEU A 107 -13.75 -25.99 -1.72
CA LEU A 107 -14.49 -27.18 -2.15
C LEU A 107 -15.44 -27.71 -1.07
N ALA A 108 -14.99 -27.75 0.18
CA ALA A 108 -15.84 -28.14 1.30
C ALA A 108 -17.08 -27.23 1.42
N ARG A 109 -16.88 -25.90 1.35
CA ARG A 109 -17.99 -24.93 1.39
C ARG A 109 -18.91 -25.02 0.17
N CYS A 110 -18.38 -25.33 -1.02
CA CYS A 110 -19.21 -25.60 -2.19
C CYS A 110 -20.13 -26.81 -1.97
N ALA A 111 -19.59 -27.89 -1.40
CA ALA A 111 -20.35 -29.11 -1.12
C ALA A 111 -21.44 -28.84 -0.07
N GLU A 112 -21.11 -28.12 1.01
CA GLU A 112 -22.08 -27.70 2.03
C GLU A 112 -23.20 -26.83 1.46
N ALA A 113 -22.90 -25.98 0.48
CA ALA A 113 -23.87 -25.12 -0.18
C ALA A 113 -24.74 -25.84 -1.23
N GLY A 114 -24.51 -27.13 -1.48
CA GLY A 114 -25.24 -27.90 -2.50
C GLY A 114 -24.98 -27.39 -3.93
N HIS A 115 -23.82 -26.78 -4.18
CA HIS A 115 -23.43 -26.33 -5.50
C HIS A 115 -22.73 -27.46 -6.27
N ASP A 116 -23.53 -28.28 -6.97
CA ASP A 116 -23.05 -29.37 -7.84
C ASP A 116 -22.08 -28.90 -8.95
N GLY A 117 -22.02 -27.58 -9.20
CA GLY A 117 -21.20 -26.97 -10.23
C GLY A 117 -19.73 -26.71 -9.86
N CYS A 118 -19.33 -26.82 -8.59
CA CYS A 118 -17.92 -26.55 -8.24
C CYS A 118 -16.98 -27.61 -8.80
N GLU A 119 -17.41 -28.87 -8.89
CA GLU A 119 -16.63 -29.98 -9.44
C GLU A 119 -16.66 -30.01 -10.99
N VAL A 120 -17.80 -29.65 -11.60
CA VAL A 120 -17.89 -29.53 -13.07
C VAL A 120 -17.14 -28.29 -13.59
N ALA A 121 -17.03 -27.23 -12.79
CA ALA A 121 -16.16 -26.08 -13.09
C ALA A 121 -14.67 -26.38 -12.85
N ILE A 122 -14.33 -27.45 -12.12
CA ILE A 122 -12.95 -27.95 -11.98
C ILE A 122 -12.49 -28.64 -13.28
N GLU A 123 -13.37 -29.39 -13.95
CA GLU A 123 -13.00 -30.13 -15.17
C GLU A 123 -13.00 -29.26 -16.44
N ARG A 124 -13.86 -28.24 -16.53
CA ARG A 124 -13.89 -27.31 -17.67
C ARG A 124 -12.88 -26.16 -17.57
N GLY A 125 -11.64 -26.46 -17.17
CA GLY A 125 -10.53 -25.50 -17.07
C GLY A 125 -10.12 -24.73 -18.35
N ALA A 126 -10.97 -24.69 -19.38
CA ALA A 126 -10.87 -23.84 -20.55
C ALA A 126 -12.29 -23.40 -20.93
N GLY A 127 -12.56 -22.10 -20.98
CA GLY A 127 -13.82 -21.62 -21.54
C GLY A 127 -13.97 -22.10 -22.98
N PRO A 128 -15.16 -22.56 -23.43
CA PRO A 128 -15.38 -22.64 -24.87
C PRO A 128 -15.26 -21.22 -25.42
N ALA A 129 -14.42 -21.05 -26.44
CA ALA A 129 -14.48 -19.89 -27.32
C ALA A 129 -15.95 -19.67 -27.74
N PRO A 130 -16.41 -18.42 -27.90
CA PRO A 130 -17.78 -18.19 -28.33
C PRO A 130 -17.97 -18.78 -29.73
N THR A 131 -18.55 -19.97 -29.80
CA THR A 131 -19.19 -20.45 -31.02
C THR A 131 -20.38 -19.55 -31.27
N GLN A 132 -20.21 -18.62 -32.22
CA GLN A 132 -21.33 -17.98 -32.88
C GLN A 132 -22.32 -19.06 -33.35
N PRO A 133 -23.62 -18.94 -33.05
CA PRO A 133 -24.61 -19.74 -33.75
C PRO A 133 -24.71 -19.24 -35.19
N THR A 134 -24.14 -20.03 -36.11
CA THR A 134 -24.46 -20.00 -37.54
C THR A 134 -25.89 -20.48 -37.76
N SER A 135 -26.62 -19.70 -38.57
CA SER A 135 -27.87 -20.04 -39.28
C SER A 135 -29.08 -20.30 -38.38
N GLY A 136 -30.28 -19.78 -38.65
CA GLY A 136 -30.87 -19.39 -39.92
C GLY A 136 -32.31 -19.92 -39.90
N GLU A 137 -33.22 -19.06 -40.34
CA GLU A 137 -34.60 -19.37 -40.77
C GLU A 137 -35.76 -19.26 -39.74
N PRO A 138 -36.77 -18.40 -40.01
CA PRO A 138 -37.95 -18.18 -39.16
C PRO A 138 -39.13 -19.08 -39.57
N PRO A 139 -40.18 -19.17 -38.72
CA PRO A 139 -41.47 -18.77 -39.27
C PRO A 139 -42.45 -18.08 -38.29
N ALA A 140 -43.28 -17.24 -38.91
CA ALA A 140 -44.72 -17.05 -38.72
C ALA A 140 -45.26 -16.60 -37.33
N ALA A 141 -45.66 -15.32 -37.31
CA ALA A 141 -47.00 -14.82 -36.99
C ALA A 141 -47.75 -15.43 -35.78
N ALA A 142 -47.90 -14.62 -34.73
CA ALA A 142 -49.18 -14.45 -34.05
C ALA A 142 -49.24 -13.07 -33.40
N ALA A 143 -50.13 -12.23 -33.92
CA ALA A 143 -50.50 -10.95 -33.33
C ALA A 143 -51.45 -11.18 -32.15
N VAL A 144 -51.20 -10.53 -31.01
CA VAL A 144 -52.25 -10.14 -30.07
C VAL A 144 -51.96 -8.71 -29.59
N ARG A 145 -52.90 -7.82 -29.89
CA ARG A 145 -53.06 -6.47 -29.33
C ARG A 145 -53.92 -6.54 -28.05
N LEU A 146 -53.73 -5.55 -27.17
CA LEU A 146 -54.61 -4.94 -26.15
C LEU A 146 -53.90 -4.91 -24.79
N ALA A 147 -54.01 -3.91 -23.94
CA ALA A 147 -54.37 -2.49 -24.01
C ALA A 147 -54.01 -1.91 -22.62
N ASP A 148 -53.88 -0.58 -22.58
CA ASP A 148 -54.12 0.33 -21.46
C ASP A 148 -54.04 -0.16 -20.01
N ALA A 149 -53.12 0.46 -19.25
CA ALA A 149 -53.48 1.21 -18.04
C ALA A 149 -52.25 1.90 -17.43
N ALA A 150 -52.12 3.21 -17.68
CA ALA A 150 -51.62 4.11 -16.64
C ALA A 150 -52.71 4.22 -15.56
N PRO A 151 -52.39 4.56 -14.30
CA PRO A 151 -52.32 5.99 -14.00
C PRO A 151 -51.42 6.44 -12.83
N GLN A 152 -51.20 7.76 -12.85
CA GLN A 152 -51.19 8.69 -11.71
C GLN A 152 -49.92 8.89 -10.86
N THR A 153 -49.28 10.00 -11.22
CA THR A 153 -48.60 10.98 -10.38
C THR A 153 -49.31 11.27 -9.05
N ALA A 154 -48.58 11.22 -7.95
CA ALA A 154 -48.93 11.89 -6.70
C ALA A 154 -47.85 12.93 -6.37
N SER A 155 -48.20 14.20 -6.60
CA SER A 155 -47.50 15.36 -6.08
C SER A 155 -47.70 15.42 -4.56
N VAL A 156 -46.61 15.42 -3.80
CA VAL A 156 -46.64 15.73 -2.36
C VAL A 156 -46.36 17.21 -2.18
N GLU A 157 -47.40 17.91 -1.80
CA GLU A 157 -47.42 19.30 -1.37
C GLU A 157 -46.73 19.45 -0.01
N SER A 158 -45.66 20.25 0.04
CA SER A 158 -44.94 20.56 1.28
C SER A 158 -45.28 21.98 1.71
N LYS A 159 -46.04 22.11 2.82
CA LYS A 159 -46.28 23.38 3.52
C LYS A 159 -45.00 23.87 4.22
N PRO A 160 -44.79 25.20 4.31
CA PRO A 160 -43.65 25.77 5.00
C PRO A 160 -43.87 25.80 6.52
N VAL A 161 -42.87 25.33 7.27
CA VAL A 161 -42.79 25.48 8.73
C VAL A 161 -42.03 26.77 9.05
N LEU A 162 -42.66 27.55 9.93
CA LEU A 162 -42.19 28.75 10.59
C LEU A 162 -41.24 28.36 11.74
N GLU A 163 -39.97 28.76 11.68
CA GLU A 163 -39.06 29.00 12.82
C GLU A 163 -38.01 29.98 12.28
N GLY A 164 -37.57 31.06 12.92
CA GLY A 164 -37.38 31.34 14.34
C GLY A 164 -36.11 32.19 14.36
N GLY A 165 -36.24 33.48 14.68
CA GLY A 165 -35.18 34.47 14.49
C GLY A 165 -33.95 34.25 15.38
N LEU A 166 -32.78 34.63 14.85
CA LEU A 166 -31.53 34.80 15.60
C LEU A 166 -30.88 36.15 15.23
N PRO A 167 -30.18 36.79 16.18
CA PRO A 167 -29.84 38.21 16.12
C PRO A 167 -28.61 38.52 15.27
N ALA A 168 -28.60 39.77 14.78
CA ALA A 168 -27.59 40.37 13.92
C ALA A 168 -26.18 40.34 14.53
N THR A 169 -25.22 39.82 13.76
CA THR A 169 -23.78 40.05 13.93
C THR A 169 -23.38 41.45 13.46
N PRO A 170 -22.50 42.16 14.17
CA PRO A 170 -22.07 43.51 13.79
C PRO A 170 -21.13 43.51 12.58
N GLN A 171 -21.36 44.46 11.68
CA GLN A 171 -20.52 44.80 10.53
C GLN A 171 -19.07 45.12 10.95
N PRO A 172 -18.05 44.57 10.25
CA PRO A 172 -16.69 45.09 10.34
C PRO A 172 -16.56 46.38 9.52
N ARG A 173 -16.14 47.45 10.22
CA ARG A 173 -15.71 48.74 9.65
C ARG A 173 -14.57 48.52 8.65
N ALA A 174 -14.69 49.15 7.49
CA ALA A 174 -13.62 49.31 6.52
C ALA A 174 -12.43 50.07 7.15
N ALA A 175 -11.24 49.46 7.08
CA ALA A 175 -9.97 50.11 7.32
C ALA A 175 -9.39 50.61 5.98
N PRO A 176 -8.64 51.73 5.98
CA PRO A 176 -8.22 52.41 4.76
C PRO A 176 -7.16 51.62 3.98
N THR A 177 -7.36 51.60 2.66
CA THR A 177 -6.43 51.12 1.65
C THR A 177 -5.15 51.95 1.67
N ALA A 178 -4.09 51.46 2.30
CA ALA A 178 -2.75 51.99 2.10
C ALA A 178 -2.21 51.43 0.77
N ALA A 179 -2.04 52.31 -0.20
CA ALA A 179 -1.41 52.01 -1.48
C ALA A 179 0.04 51.54 -1.23
N ILE A 180 0.32 50.28 -1.56
CA ILE A 180 1.69 49.78 -1.69
C ILE A 180 2.13 50.14 -3.10
N GLU A 181 2.87 51.24 -3.23
CA GLU A 181 3.63 51.53 -4.44
C GLU A 181 4.72 50.44 -4.61
N VAL A 182 4.50 49.56 -5.58
CA VAL A 182 5.51 48.61 -6.05
C VAL A 182 6.57 49.41 -6.80
N SER A 183 7.64 49.73 -6.08
CA SER A 183 8.85 50.33 -6.64
C SER A 183 9.47 49.36 -7.66
N LYS A 184 9.50 49.80 -8.91
CA LYS A 184 10.05 49.09 -10.06
C LYS A 184 11.58 49.29 -10.05
N ALA A 185 12.27 48.69 -9.09
CA ALA A 185 13.73 48.62 -9.08
C ALA A 185 14.16 47.30 -9.70
N GLY A 186 14.70 47.38 -10.92
CA GLY A 186 15.28 46.25 -11.63
C GLY A 186 16.46 45.70 -10.86
N ASP A 187 16.39 44.41 -10.51
CA ASP A 187 17.50 43.70 -9.89
C ASP A 187 17.66 42.36 -10.61
N SER A 188 18.51 42.36 -11.65
CA SER A 188 18.86 41.19 -12.47
C SER A 188 19.52 40.06 -11.67
N THR A 189 19.95 40.36 -10.44
CA THR A 189 20.55 39.41 -9.49
C THR A 189 19.53 38.41 -8.93
N ASN A 190 18.26 38.79 -8.79
CA ASN A 190 17.20 37.89 -8.30
C ASN A 190 16.80 36.82 -9.32
N GLY A 191 16.94 37.13 -10.62
CA GLY A 191 16.67 36.17 -11.70
C GLY A 191 17.67 35.01 -11.71
N VAL A 192 18.95 35.30 -11.51
CA VAL A 192 20.02 34.29 -11.48
C VAL A 192 19.88 33.37 -10.26
N LEU A 193 19.52 33.93 -9.10
CA LEU A 193 19.32 33.15 -7.88
C LEU A 193 18.13 32.19 -8.01
N LEU A 194 17.00 32.66 -8.58
CA LEU A 194 15.83 31.81 -8.84
C LEU A 194 16.12 30.70 -9.85
N LEU A 195 16.92 31.00 -10.88
CA LEU A 195 17.30 30.02 -11.89
C LEU A 195 18.23 28.93 -11.30
N LEU A 196 19.19 29.31 -10.43
CA LEU A 196 20.04 28.35 -9.72
C LEU A 196 19.23 27.46 -8.77
N VAL A 197 18.28 28.04 -8.01
CA VAL A 197 17.37 27.25 -7.15
C VAL A 197 16.53 26.30 -7.99
N GLY A 198 15.98 26.76 -9.13
CA GLY A 198 15.23 25.91 -10.06
C GLY A 198 16.06 24.74 -10.60
N ILE A 199 17.31 24.97 -10.99
CA ILE A 199 18.21 23.91 -11.48
C ILE A 199 18.52 22.90 -10.37
N THR A 200 18.82 23.35 -9.16
CA THR A 200 19.10 22.42 -8.04
C THR A 200 17.90 21.54 -7.69
N LEU A 201 16.68 22.09 -7.71
CA LEU A 201 15.45 21.33 -7.49
C LEU A 201 15.18 20.34 -8.63
N ALA A 202 15.45 20.72 -9.88
CA ALA A 202 15.30 19.84 -11.03
C ALA A 202 16.30 18.68 -10.99
N VAL A 203 17.56 18.94 -10.62
CA VAL A 203 18.60 17.90 -10.48
C VAL A 203 18.28 16.96 -9.32
N ALA A 204 17.83 17.48 -8.17
CA ALA A 204 17.42 16.66 -7.03
C ALA A 204 16.20 15.78 -7.37
N SER A 205 15.21 16.34 -8.08
CA SER A 205 14.03 15.61 -8.54
C SER A 205 14.39 14.53 -9.57
N TRP A 206 15.31 14.83 -10.49
CA TRP A 206 15.82 13.86 -11.46
C TRP A 206 16.59 12.72 -10.78
N GLN A 207 17.43 13.03 -9.80
CA GLN A 207 18.16 12.02 -9.03
C GLN A 207 17.20 11.12 -8.24
N ALA A 208 16.19 11.69 -7.57
CA ALA A 208 15.15 10.93 -6.86
C ALA A 208 14.31 10.05 -7.80
N TRP A 209 14.01 10.55 -9.01
CA TRP A 209 13.31 9.77 -10.02
C TRP A 209 14.16 8.62 -10.59
N MET A 210 15.46 8.86 -10.81
CA MET A 210 16.40 7.85 -11.29
C MET A 210 16.68 6.77 -10.25
N THR A 211 16.73 7.10 -8.96
CA THR A 211 16.81 6.10 -7.88
C THR A 211 15.54 5.26 -7.86
N HIS A 212 14.36 5.90 -7.86
CA HIS A 212 13.07 5.21 -7.85
C HIS A 212 12.85 4.29 -9.08
N ARG A 213 13.35 4.65 -10.27
CA ARG A 213 13.21 3.81 -11.48
C ARG A 213 14.14 2.60 -11.51
N ARG A 214 15.29 2.66 -10.81
CA ARG A 214 16.22 1.52 -10.69
C ARG A 214 15.79 0.50 -9.63
N ASP A 215 14.86 0.85 -8.75
CA ASP A 215 14.47 0.07 -7.56
C ASP A 215 13.53 -1.12 -7.79
N ARG A 216 13.06 -1.38 -9.02
CA ARG A 216 12.02 -2.41 -9.26
C ARG A 216 12.52 -3.84 -9.47
N ARG A 217 13.83 -4.12 -9.52
CA ARG A 217 14.36 -5.49 -9.70
C ARG A 217 15.65 -5.72 -8.89
N PHE A 218 15.50 -6.27 -7.67
CA PHE A 218 16.53 -6.77 -6.73
C PHE A 218 17.46 -5.70 -6.06
N PRO A 219 18.42 -6.12 -5.21
CA PRO A 219 18.55 -5.89 -3.75
C PRO A 219 18.90 -4.43 -3.32
N ALA A 220 18.01 -3.47 -3.58
CA ALA A 220 18.27 -2.05 -3.33
C ALA A 220 18.17 -1.60 -1.85
N GLY A 221 17.59 -2.42 -0.96
CA GLY A 221 17.38 -2.02 0.45
C GLY A 221 18.69 -1.81 1.22
N GLN A 222 19.71 -2.63 0.98
CA GLN A 222 20.97 -2.55 1.73
C GLN A 222 21.75 -1.27 1.40
N HIS A 223 21.98 -1.00 0.11
CA HIS A 223 22.73 0.19 -0.32
C HIS A 223 21.99 1.49 0.05
N GLY A 224 20.66 1.49 0.01
CA GLY A 224 19.85 2.62 0.46
C GLY A 224 20.00 2.90 1.95
N LEU A 225 19.94 1.85 2.78
CA LEU A 225 20.13 1.96 4.24
C LEU A 225 21.55 2.39 4.61
N GLU A 226 22.58 1.82 3.97
CA GLU A 226 23.98 2.19 4.19
C GLU A 226 24.22 3.66 3.83
N ARG A 227 23.72 4.10 2.67
CA ARG A 227 23.83 5.50 2.24
C ARG A 227 23.10 6.44 3.20
N LEU A 228 21.88 6.09 3.62
CA LEU A 228 21.12 6.90 4.57
C LEU A 228 21.83 7.02 5.92
N ARG A 229 22.40 5.92 6.42
CA ARG A 229 23.24 5.91 7.64
C ARG A 229 24.42 6.87 7.49
N ASP A 230 25.15 6.76 6.38
CA ASP A 230 26.36 7.56 6.13
C ASP A 230 26.01 9.06 5.98
N ASP A 231 24.91 9.38 5.28
CA ASP A 231 24.41 10.75 5.11
C ASP A 231 23.98 11.36 6.46
N VAL A 232 23.30 10.59 7.33
CA VAL A 232 22.93 11.02 8.69
C VAL A 232 24.16 11.25 9.55
N GLY A 233 25.16 10.35 9.49
CA GLY A 233 26.44 10.51 10.18
C GLY A 233 27.18 11.78 9.75
N ALA A 234 27.24 12.04 8.43
CA ALA A 234 27.84 13.25 7.89
C ALA A 234 27.10 14.52 8.33
N MET A 235 25.76 14.52 8.32
CA MET A 235 24.96 15.64 8.81
C MET A 235 25.22 15.93 10.30
N LEU A 236 25.34 14.90 11.14
CA LEU A 236 25.67 15.06 12.56
C LEU A 236 27.05 15.69 12.77
N LEU A 237 28.06 15.30 11.99
CA LEU A 237 29.39 15.90 12.02
C LEU A 237 29.36 17.39 11.64
N HIS A 238 28.63 17.74 10.58
CA HIS A 238 28.48 19.14 10.15
C HIS A 238 27.73 20.00 11.19
N LEU A 239 26.65 19.48 11.77
CA LEU A 239 25.90 20.18 12.82
C LEU A 239 26.73 20.38 14.10
N ALA A 240 27.54 19.39 14.46
CA ALA A 240 28.46 19.49 15.58
C ALA A 240 29.53 20.57 15.36
N ALA A 241 30.12 20.62 14.16
CA ALA A 241 31.12 21.63 13.80
C ALA A 241 30.54 23.07 13.79
N ALA A 242 29.25 23.22 13.46
CA ALA A 242 28.56 24.51 13.48
C ALA A 242 28.18 24.98 14.90
N GLY A 243 28.38 24.16 15.94
CA GLY A 243 27.98 24.49 17.32
C GLY A 243 26.47 24.65 17.49
N HIS A 244 25.67 24.04 16.61
CA HIS A 244 24.21 24.14 16.65
C HIS A 244 23.61 22.99 17.47
N ASP A 245 23.31 23.25 18.74
CA ASP A 245 22.48 22.35 19.56
C ASP A 245 21.00 22.53 19.19
N SER A 246 20.67 22.03 18.01
CA SER A 246 19.32 22.00 17.47
C SER A 246 18.57 20.74 17.89
N SER A 247 17.25 20.84 18.03
CA SER A 247 16.36 19.68 18.17
C SER A 247 16.55 18.65 17.05
N LEU A 248 16.97 19.10 15.86
CA LEU A 248 17.35 18.25 14.73
C LEU A 248 18.55 17.36 15.07
N ARG A 249 19.61 17.91 15.68
CA ARG A 249 20.79 17.14 16.09
C ARG A 249 20.41 16.02 17.05
N SER A 250 19.60 16.30 18.06
CA SER A 250 19.11 15.29 19.02
C SER A 250 18.36 14.16 18.32
N ARG A 251 17.44 14.49 17.40
CA ARG A 251 16.69 13.48 16.65
C ARG A 251 17.57 12.64 15.74
N LEU A 252 18.55 13.25 15.09
CA LEU A 252 19.51 12.51 14.25
C LEU A 252 20.40 11.60 15.10
N GLN A 253 20.79 12.01 16.31
CA GLN A 253 21.55 11.18 17.25
C GLN A 253 20.74 9.97 17.74
N GLU A 254 19.45 10.13 17.98
CA GLU A 254 18.54 9.02 18.33
C GLU A 254 18.32 8.04 17.16
N LEU A 255 18.29 8.57 15.94
CA LEU A 255 17.98 7.78 14.74
C LEU A 255 19.18 6.99 14.18
N LEU A 256 20.41 7.51 14.35
CA LEU A 256 21.63 6.85 13.87
C LEU A 256 21.80 5.40 14.36
N PRO A 257 21.68 5.06 15.66
CA PRO A 257 21.85 3.67 16.12
C PRO A 257 20.79 2.72 15.52
N LEU A 258 19.58 3.21 15.24
CA LEU A 258 18.53 2.42 14.58
C LEU A 258 18.88 2.14 13.12
N LEU A 259 19.43 3.13 12.40
CA LEU A 259 19.92 2.93 11.03
C LEU A 259 21.11 1.97 10.98
N GLU A 260 22.05 2.09 11.91
CA GLU A 260 23.18 1.16 12.03
C GLU A 260 22.70 -0.28 12.26
N GLN A 261 21.72 -0.46 13.14
CA GLN A 261 21.11 -1.76 13.42
C GLN A 261 20.46 -2.36 12.16
N GLU A 262 19.62 -1.61 11.45
CA GLU A 262 18.94 -2.13 10.25
C GLU A 262 19.88 -2.32 9.06
N ALA A 263 20.90 -1.47 8.90
CA ALA A 263 21.96 -1.67 7.92
C ALA A 263 22.72 -2.99 8.20
N GLY A 264 23.09 -3.23 9.46
CA GLY A 264 23.74 -4.48 9.88
C GLY A 264 22.86 -5.72 9.64
N ARG A 265 21.57 -5.66 9.99
CA ARG A 265 20.61 -6.75 9.72
C ARG A 265 20.44 -6.99 8.22
N SER A 266 20.42 -5.94 7.41
CA SER A 266 20.35 -6.07 5.96
C SER A 266 21.59 -6.72 5.39
N ALA A 267 22.79 -6.32 5.84
CA ALA A 267 24.05 -6.92 5.43
C ALA A 267 24.17 -8.39 5.87
N TYR A 268 23.67 -8.74 7.06
CA TYR A 268 23.62 -10.12 7.53
C TYR A 268 22.73 -10.99 6.65
N ARG A 269 21.56 -10.48 6.22
CA ARG A 269 20.65 -11.21 5.31
C ARG A 269 21.29 -11.50 3.95
N SER A 270 22.17 -10.63 3.45
CA SER A 270 22.82 -10.80 2.15
C SER A 270 24.10 -11.64 2.22
N THR A 271 24.89 -11.49 3.29
CA THR A 271 26.21 -12.14 3.41
C THR A 271 26.23 -13.39 4.30
N GLY A 272 25.30 -13.49 5.25
CA GLY A 272 25.33 -14.49 6.32
C GLY A 272 26.43 -14.29 7.36
N ASP A 273 27.25 -13.23 7.27
CA ASP A 273 28.35 -12.98 8.20
C ASP A 273 27.82 -12.31 9.48
N GLY A 274 27.84 -13.03 10.60
CA GLY A 274 27.40 -12.49 11.90
C GLY A 274 28.20 -11.27 12.38
N LYS A 275 29.41 -11.01 11.85
CA LYS A 275 30.25 -9.87 12.26
C LYS A 275 29.69 -8.51 11.86
N VAL A 276 28.80 -8.46 10.87
CA VAL A 276 28.18 -7.19 10.40
C VAL A 276 27.01 -6.75 11.28
N LEU A 277 26.54 -7.61 12.18
CA LEU A 277 25.50 -7.27 13.14
C LEU A 277 26.07 -6.42 14.29
N ILE A 278 25.25 -5.53 14.85
CA ILE A 278 25.58 -4.86 16.11
C ILE A 278 25.65 -5.88 17.27
N PRO A 279 26.39 -5.61 18.37
CA PRO A 279 26.59 -6.59 19.44
C PRO A 279 25.30 -7.19 20.04
N ALA A 280 24.24 -6.39 20.13
CA ALA A 280 22.93 -6.85 20.61
C ALA A 280 22.32 -7.92 19.69
N ASP A 281 22.38 -7.71 18.37
CA ASP A 281 21.86 -8.64 17.37
C ASP A 281 22.81 -9.85 17.20
N GLN A 282 24.12 -9.69 17.37
CA GLN A 282 25.07 -10.80 17.37
C GLN A 282 24.72 -11.85 18.43
N LYS A 283 24.38 -11.41 19.65
CA LYS A 283 23.97 -12.31 20.75
C LYS A 283 22.67 -13.04 20.42
N ALA A 284 21.69 -12.35 19.84
CA ALA A 284 20.42 -12.95 19.43
C ALA A 284 20.63 -13.99 18.32
N THR A 285 21.43 -13.67 17.30
CA THR A 285 21.77 -14.59 16.20
C THR A 285 22.56 -15.80 16.69
N ALA A 286 23.55 -15.60 17.57
CA ALA A 286 24.31 -16.69 18.17
C ALA A 286 23.42 -17.64 18.98
N MET A 287 22.48 -17.10 19.75
CA MET A 287 21.48 -17.88 20.49
C MET A 287 20.58 -18.66 19.53
N ALA A 288 20.05 -18.02 18.48
CA ALA A 288 19.23 -18.70 17.48
C ALA A 288 19.99 -19.83 16.78
N GLN A 289 21.27 -19.63 16.44
CA GLN A 289 22.14 -20.66 15.87
C GLN A 289 22.49 -21.77 16.87
N HIS A 290 22.54 -21.47 18.17
CA HIS A 290 22.72 -22.47 19.21
C HIS A 290 21.47 -23.36 19.33
N LEU A 291 20.28 -22.76 19.41
CA LEU A 291 19.00 -23.47 19.48
C LEU A 291 18.70 -24.27 18.21
N ALA A 292 19.12 -23.79 17.04
CA ALA A 292 18.98 -24.55 15.78
C ALA A 292 19.86 -25.80 15.75
N ARG A 293 21.03 -25.77 16.40
CA ARG A 293 21.95 -26.92 16.51
C ARG A 293 21.57 -27.87 17.65
N ASN A 294 21.03 -27.31 18.74
CA ASN A 294 20.60 -28.04 19.92
C ASN A 294 19.12 -27.71 20.17
N PRO A 295 18.18 -28.35 19.42
CA PRO A 295 16.77 -28.10 19.61
C PRO A 295 16.40 -28.38 21.07
N PRO A 296 15.86 -27.41 21.81
CA PRO A 296 15.63 -27.56 23.23
C PRO A 296 14.56 -28.63 23.45
N ASP A 297 14.90 -29.63 24.25
CA ASP A 297 13.93 -30.55 24.82
C ASP A 297 13.22 -29.84 25.98
N ALA A 298 11.90 -29.79 25.90
CA ALA A 298 11.04 -29.06 26.85
C ALA A 298 11.18 -29.56 28.29
N LEU A 299 11.70 -30.78 28.49
CA LEU A 299 11.84 -31.39 29.81
C LEU A 299 13.25 -31.26 30.40
N SER A 300 14.27 -31.00 29.57
CA SER A 300 15.67 -31.00 30.00
C SER A 300 16.41 -29.69 29.77
N SER A 301 15.84 -28.76 28.99
CA SER A 301 16.44 -27.46 28.73
C SER A 301 16.30 -26.51 29.93
N PRO A 302 17.33 -25.71 30.26
CA PRO A 302 17.22 -24.69 31.29
C PRO A 302 16.18 -23.63 30.91
N PRO A 303 15.48 -23.01 31.89
CA PRO A 303 14.41 -22.05 31.64
C PRO A 303 14.79 -20.89 30.70
N GLY A 304 16.05 -20.45 30.74
CA GLY A 304 16.55 -19.37 29.88
C GLY A 304 16.53 -19.70 28.38
N ASP A 305 16.74 -20.96 28.00
CA ASP A 305 16.71 -21.40 26.61
C ASP A 305 15.26 -21.50 26.08
N ILE A 306 14.34 -21.87 26.97
CA ILE A 306 12.90 -21.91 26.69
C ILE A 306 12.35 -20.48 26.54
N GLU A 307 12.70 -19.56 27.43
CA GLU A 307 12.29 -18.15 27.32
C GLU A 307 12.79 -17.48 26.02
N ALA A 308 14.01 -17.85 25.57
CA ALA A 308 14.59 -17.33 24.33
C ALA A 308 13.77 -17.71 23.09
N LEU A 309 13.07 -18.85 23.09
CA LEU A 309 12.17 -19.24 22.00
C LEU A 309 10.93 -18.36 21.89
N PHE A 310 10.45 -17.82 23.01
CA PHE A 310 9.21 -17.04 23.07
C PHE A 310 9.45 -15.53 22.94
N ARG A 311 10.69 -15.06 23.12
CA ARG A 311 11.02 -13.66 22.79
C ARG A 311 10.96 -13.46 21.29
N ARG A 312 9.88 -12.80 20.83
CA ARG A 312 9.85 -12.26 19.47
C ARG A 312 11.06 -11.34 19.30
N PRO A 313 11.85 -11.49 18.22
CA PRO A 313 12.86 -10.48 17.91
C PRO A 313 12.14 -9.14 17.77
N ALA A 314 12.63 -8.12 18.48
CA ALA A 314 12.08 -6.78 18.40
C ALA A 314 12.12 -6.33 16.93
N ARG A 315 10.92 -6.17 16.35
CA ARG A 315 10.72 -5.65 15.00
C ARG A 315 10.80 -4.14 15.02
#